data_AF-A0A2X2W8U6-F1
#
_entry.id   AF-A0A2X2W8U6-F1
#
_cell.length_a   1.000
_cell.length_b   1.000
_cell.length_c   1.000
_cell.angle_alpha   90.00
_cell.angle_beta   90.00
_cell.angle_gamma   90.00
#
_symmetry.space_group_name_H-M   'P 1'
#
loop_
_entity.id
_entity.type
_entity.pdbx_description
1 polymer ?
#
loop_
_entity_poly.entity_id
_entity_poly.type
_entity_poly.pdbx_seq_one_letter_code
_entity_poly.pdbx_strand_id
1 'polypeptide(L)' 'MFVKILRSVAIGLIVGAILLAAMPSLRKINTLTTPQFDSADETPASYNSAVRRAAPAVVNVYNRSMNSTHA' A
#
# COMPACT_ATOMS: atom_id res chain seq x y z
N MET A 1 30.04 13.55 -34.09
CA MET A 1 28.57 13.48 -33.89
C MET A 1 28.20 13.04 -32.48
N PHE A 2 28.87 12.04 -31.91
CA PHE A 2 28.68 11.53 -30.54
C PHE A 2 28.71 12.59 -29.42
N VAL A 3 29.60 13.58 -29.54
CA VAL A 3 29.74 14.68 -28.55
C VAL A 3 28.47 15.53 -28.44
N LYS A 4 27.68 15.63 -29.53
CA LYS A 4 26.38 16.33 -29.52
C LYS A 4 25.33 15.53 -28.74
N ILE A 5 25.35 14.20 -28.86
CA ILE A 5 24.45 13.31 -28.11
C ILE A 5 24.80 13.34 -26.63
N LEU A 6 26.09 13.24 -26.29
CA LEU A 6 26.55 13.29 -24.90
C LEU A 6 26.17 14.60 -24.21
N ARG A 7 26.32 15.74 -24.90
CA ARG A 7 25.88 17.05 -24.38
C ARG A 7 24.37 17.11 -24.14
N SER A 8 23.57 16.54 -25.05
CA SER A 8 22.11 16.48 -24.89
C SER A 8 21.68 15.60 -23.71
N VAL A 9 22.30 14.43 -23.55
CA VAL A 9 22.02 13.53 -22.43
C VAL A 9 22.43 14.15 -21.10
N ALA A 10 23.59 14.81 -21.04
CA ALA A 10 24.06 15.50 -19.84
C ALA A 10 23.07 16.58 -19.37
N ILE A 11 22.53 17.38 -20.29
CA ILE A 11 21.53 18.41 -19.96
C ILE A 11 20.25 17.75 -19.43
N GLY A 12 19.76 16.69 -20.07
CA GLY A 12 18.57 15.96 -19.62
C GLY A 12 18.73 15.36 -18.22
N LEU A 13 19.91 14.80 -17.90
CA LEU A 13 20.21 14.24 -16.58
C LEU A 13 20.22 15.33 -15.50
N ILE A 14 20.85 16.47 -15.77
CA ILE A 14 20.89 17.60 -14.84
C ILE A 14 19.47 18.10 -14.53
N VAL A 15 18.65 18.31 -15.58
CA VAL A 15 17.26 18.77 -15.41
C VAL A 15 16.43 17.73 -14.66
N GLY A 16 16.55 16.45 -15.00
CA GLY A 16 15.85 15.37 -14.31
C GLY A 16 16.24 15.26 -12.82
N ALA A 17 17.52 15.42 -12.50
CA ALA A 17 18.01 15.41 -11.12
C ALA A 17 17.41 16.57 -10.29
N ILE A 18 17.32 17.77 -10.88
CA ILE A 18 16.70 18.94 -10.24
C ILE A 18 15.21 18.70 -9.98
N LEU A 19 14.47 18.17 -10.96
CA LEU A 19 13.05 17.87 -10.79
C LEU A 19 12.79 16.82 -9.71
N LEU A 20 13.61 15.76 -9.65
CA LEU A 20 13.50 14.74 -8.62
C LEU A 20 13.85 15.26 -7.22
N ALA A 21 14.78 16.22 -7.14
CA ALA A 21 15.11 16.91 -5.90
C ALA A 21 13.96 17.81 -5.43
N ALA A 22 13.39 18.62 -6.33
CA ALA A 22 12.35 19.60 -6.05
C ALA A 22 10.95 18.99 -5.83
N MET A 23 10.63 17.89 -6.52
CA MET A 23 9.33 17.22 -6.44
C MET A 23 9.47 15.87 -5.71
N PRO A 24 9.28 15.82 -4.37
CA PRO A 24 9.39 14.58 -3.60
C PRO A 24 8.32 13.54 -3.99
N SER A 25 7.23 13.94 -4.65
CA SER A 25 6.22 13.05 -5.21
C SER A 25 6.78 12.12 -6.30
N LEU A 26 7.79 12.57 -7.08
CA LEU A 26 8.45 11.78 -8.13
C LEU A 26 9.43 10.74 -7.57
N ARG A 27 9.81 10.86 -6.28
CA ARG A 27 10.69 9.90 -5.60
C ARG A 27 9.99 8.60 -5.22
N LYS A 28 8.66 8.52 -5.39
CA LYS A 28 7.94 7.25 -5.35
C LYS A 28 8.31 6.47 -6.61
N ILE A 29 9.52 5.92 -6.61
CA ILE A 29 9.92 4.87 -7.53
C ILE A 29 9.02 3.70 -7.16
N ASN A 30 7.86 3.62 -7.80
CA ASN A 30 7.01 2.44 -7.74
C ASN A 30 7.89 1.31 -8.29
N THR A 31 8.44 0.51 -7.38
CA THR A 31 9.18 -0.70 -7.68
C THR A 31 8.33 -1.51 -8.65
N LEU A 32 8.79 -1.62 -9.89
CA LEU A 32 8.09 -2.15 -11.04
C LEU A 32 7.80 -3.66 -10.96
N THR A 33 7.55 -4.23 -9.78
CA THR A 33 7.28 -5.65 -9.57
C THR A 33 6.40 -5.89 -8.34
N THR A 34 5.18 -5.36 -8.36
CA THR A 34 3.99 -6.11 -7.95
C THR A 34 2.84 -5.47 -8.70
N PRO A 35 2.09 -6.19 -9.54
CA PRO A 35 0.77 -5.72 -9.90
C PRO A 35 0.00 -5.65 -8.57
N GLN A 36 -0.13 -4.44 -8.03
CA GLN A 36 -1.22 -4.17 -7.12
C GLN A 36 -2.45 -4.31 -8.02
N PHE A 37 -3.03 -5.51 -8.01
CA PHE A 37 -4.39 -5.72 -8.43
C PHE A 37 -5.28 -4.93 -7.48
N ASP A 38 -5.27 -3.60 -7.60
CA ASP A 38 -6.44 -2.84 -7.22
C ASP A 38 -7.50 -3.30 -8.22
N SER A 39 -8.53 -3.96 -7.69
CA SER A 39 -9.71 -4.38 -8.43
C SER A 39 -10.17 -3.20 -9.28
N ALA A 40 -9.79 -3.22 -10.56
CA ALA A 40 -10.11 -2.21 -11.56
C ALA A 40 -11.61 -2.21 -11.93
N ASP A 41 -12.37 -3.11 -11.31
CA ASP A 41 -13.81 -3.14 -11.31
C ASP A 41 -14.26 -2.67 -9.92
N GLU A 42 -14.78 -1.44 -9.88
CA GLU A 42 -15.72 -0.94 -8.88
C GLU A 42 -15.63 -1.62 -7.51
N THR A 43 -14.63 -1.22 -6.70
CA THR A 43 -14.49 -1.69 -5.33
C THR A 43 -15.82 -1.49 -4.60
N PRO A 44 -16.54 -2.56 -4.22
CA PRO A 44 -17.83 -2.43 -3.58
C PRO A 44 -17.70 -1.58 -2.32
N ALA A 45 -18.71 -0.76 -2.01
CA ALA A 45 -18.75 -0.04 -0.74
C ALA A 45 -18.58 -1.04 0.41
N SER A 46 -17.42 -1.02 1.06
CA SER A 46 -16.99 -2.07 1.97
C SER A 46 -16.50 -1.52 3.30
N TYR A 47 -17.13 -1.98 4.37
CA TYR A 47 -16.74 -1.67 5.75
C TYR A 47 -15.61 -2.60 6.26
N ASN A 48 -14.98 -3.39 5.37
CA ASN A 48 -13.94 -4.35 5.74
C ASN A 48 -12.78 -3.72 6.53
N SER A 49 -12.42 -2.46 6.22
CA SER A 49 -11.39 -1.71 6.96
C SER A 49 -11.73 -1.57 8.45
N ALA A 50 -12.98 -1.25 8.79
CA ALA A 50 -13.44 -1.13 10.17
C ALA A 50 -13.52 -2.50 10.85
N VAL A 51 -14.05 -3.52 10.15
CA VAL A 51 -14.17 -4.89 10.66
C VAL A 51 -12.79 -5.48 10.97
N ARG A 52 -11.80 -5.30 10.09
CA ARG A 52 -10.42 -5.79 10.32
C ARG A 52 -9.77 -5.20 11.57
N ARG A 53 -10.13 -3.97 11.94
CA ARG A 53 -9.60 -3.30 13.15
C ARG A 53 -10.36 -3.70 14.41
N ALA A 54 -11.69 -3.86 14.32
CA ALA A 54 -12.53 -4.11 15.48
C ALA A 54 -12.69 -5.61 15.82
N ALA A 55 -12.75 -6.48 14.81
CA ALA A 55 -13.03 -7.91 15.00
C ALA A 55 -12.04 -8.63 15.95
N PRO A 56 -10.72 -8.35 15.94
CA PRO A 56 -9.78 -9.01 16.85
C PRO A 56 -10.06 -8.76 18.35
N ALA A 57 -10.77 -7.69 18.69
CA ALA A 57 -11.13 -7.36 20.07
C ALA A 57 -12.45 -7.99 20.53
N VAL A 58 -13.22 -8.61 19.63
CA VAL A 58 -14.51 -9.24 19.95
C VAL A 58 -14.28 -10.72 20.24
N VAL A 59 -14.58 -11.14 21.46
CA VAL A 59 -14.41 -12.53 21.92
C VAL A 59 -15.74 -13.22 22.11
N ASN A 60 -15.76 -14.54 21.88
CA ASN A 60 -16.93 -15.34 22.18
C ASN A 60 -16.89 -15.83 23.64
N VAL A 61 -17.95 -15.58 24.39
CA VAL A 61 -18.03 -15.91 25.82
C VAL A 61 -19.10 -16.97 26.03
N TYR A 62 -18.69 -18.10 26.60
CA TYR A 62 -19.58 -19.21 26.91
C TYR A 62 -19.75 -19.34 28.42
N ASN A 63 -20.98 -19.22 28.89
CA ASN A 63 -21.32 -19.49 30.28
C ASN A 63 -21.48 -21.00 30.48
N ARG A 64 -20.86 -21.53 31.55
CA ARG A 64 -20.94 -22.94 31.92
C ARG A 64 -21.43 -23.00 33.36
N SER A 65 -22.71 -23.29 33.55
CA SER A 65 -23.26 -23.62 34.85
C SER A 65 -22.78 -25.02 35.23
N MET A 66 -22.01 -25.11 36.32
CA MET A 66 -21.77 -26.38 36.98
C MET A 66 -23.08 -26.80 37.67
N ASN A 67 -23.92 -27.54 36.94
CA ASN A 67 -24.93 -28.36 37.58
C ASN A 67 -24.15 -29.42 38.36
N SER A 68 -23.83 -29.11 39.61
CA SER A 68 -23.36 -30.08 40.59
C SER A 68 -24.46 -31.11 40.74
N THR A 69 -24.41 -32.13 39.90
CA THR A 69 -25.14 -33.39 40.09
C THR A 69 -24.67 -33.92 41.44
N HIS A 70 -25.45 -33.63 42.48
CA HIS A 70 -25.37 -34.31 43.76
C HIS A 70 -25.57 -35.80 43.49
N ALA A 71 -24.51 -36.58 43.72
CA ALA A 71 -24.55 -38.03 43.89
C ALA A 71 -24.16 -38.33 45.33
#